data_AF-A0A6A4Z4J2-F1
#
_entry.id   AF-A0A6A4Z4J2-F1
#
_cell.length_a   1.000
_cell.length_b   1.000
_cell.length_c   1.000
_cell.angle_alpha   90.00
_cell.angle_beta   90.00
_cell.angle_gamma   90.00
#
_symmetry.space_group_name_H-M   'P 1'
#
loop_
_entity.id
_entity.type
_entity.pdbx_description
1 polymer ?
#
loop_
_entity_poly.entity_id
_entity_poly.type
_entity_poly.pdbx_seq_one_letter_code
_entity_poly.pdbx_strand_id
1 'polypeptide(L)'
;MAPKRKVSAIENAAIKKKELQDVLTPVDLTPKQSGYVNKQRVLVFASRGITTRYRHFLDDLRKLLPHHKKDVKLDAKDTLHVVNEIAEIKGCNNTVFLEARKKQDLYMWVSRTPTGPSAKFLVQNVHTMDELKMTGNALMGSRPLLTFDAAFDETAHMQLIKALFIQVWGTPKGHPKSKPFIDRVMSFYFADGKIWCRNFQLADEADTKKLEQAALHRGEELTNL
;
A
#
# COMPACT_ATOMS: atom_id res chain seq x y z
N MET A 1 2.96 31.06 50.14
CA MET A 1 3.31 31.92 48.99
C MET A 1 4.07 31.07 47.99
N ALA A 2 3.58 30.93 46.74
CA ALA A 2 4.30 30.17 45.71
C ALA A 2 5.59 30.91 45.30
N PRO A 3 6.72 30.21 45.09
CA PRO A 3 7.97 30.86 44.71
C PRO A 3 7.84 31.43 43.29
N LYS A 4 8.01 32.76 43.17
CA LYS A 4 8.07 33.45 41.88
C LYS A 4 9.28 32.92 41.10
N ARG A 5 9.05 32.19 40.01
CA ARG A 5 10.12 31.76 39.09
C ARG A 5 10.87 33.00 38.59
N LYS A 6 12.20 32.96 38.65
CA LYS A 6 13.08 34.04 38.18
C LYS A 6 12.82 34.32 36.70
N VAL A 7 12.68 35.60 36.34
CA VAL A 7 12.33 36.09 34.99
C VAL A 7 13.24 35.49 33.91
N SER A 8 14.53 35.30 34.20
CA SER A 8 15.49 34.67 33.29
C SER A 8 15.18 33.22 32.91
N ALA A 9 14.50 32.45 33.78
CA ALA A 9 14.08 31.09 33.46
C ALA A 9 12.89 31.06 32.49
N ILE A 10 12.07 32.11 32.49
CA ILE A 10 10.93 32.27 31.58
C ILE A 10 11.43 32.67 30.19
N GLU A 11 12.40 33.58 30.12
CA GLU A 11 13.04 34.00 28.86
C GLU A 11 13.77 32.83 28.20
N ASN A 12 14.56 32.05 28.96
CA ASN A 12 15.25 30.88 28.42
C ASN A 12 14.28 29.79 27.93
N ALA A 13 13.15 29.60 28.61
CA ALA A 13 12.12 28.67 28.15
C ALA A 13 11.40 29.16 26.88
N ALA A 14 11.23 30.48 26.72
CA ALA A 14 10.65 31.08 25.53
C ALA A 14 11.59 30.96 24.31
N ILE A 15 12.90 31.17 24.51
CA ILE A 15 13.93 30.99 23.47
C ILE A 15 13.96 29.53 23.02
N LYS A 16 14.03 28.59 23.97
CA LYS A 16 14.05 27.15 23.66
C LYS A 16 12.78 26.67 22.97
N LYS A 17 11.62 27.24 23.32
CA LYS A 17 10.34 26.97 22.64
C LYS A 17 10.37 27.48 21.20
N LYS A 18 10.97 28.65 20.96
CA LYS A 18 11.09 29.24 19.63
C LYS A 18 12.07 28.46 18.74
N GLU A 19 13.20 28.02 19.29
CA GLU A 19 14.15 27.14 18.61
C GLU A 19 13.51 25.78 18.25
N LEU A 20 12.77 25.15 19.17
CA LEU A 20 12.02 23.93 18.83
C LEU A 20 10.98 24.18 17.75
N GLN A 21 10.36 25.37 17.73
CA GLN A 21 9.35 25.71 16.75
C GLN A 21 9.95 25.93 15.36
N ASP A 22 11.17 26.47 15.25
CA ASP A 22 11.90 26.61 13.98
C ASP A 22 12.50 25.28 13.47
N VAL A 23 12.74 24.30 14.34
CA VAL A 23 13.15 22.94 13.95
C VAL A 23 11.94 22.08 13.54
N LEU A 24 10.76 22.34 14.12
CA LEU A 24 9.51 21.61 13.85
C LEU A 24 8.66 22.25 12.75
N THR A 25 9.01 23.44 12.26
CA THR A 25 8.36 24.01 11.07
C THR A 25 8.80 23.20 9.86
N PRO A 26 7.88 22.52 9.15
CA PRO A 26 8.24 21.85 7.92
C PRO A 26 8.73 22.92 6.94
N VAL A 27 10.01 22.82 6.55
CA VAL A 27 10.58 23.66 5.51
C VAL A 27 9.78 23.39 4.23
N ASP A 28 8.97 24.38 3.81
CA ASP A 28 8.07 24.29 2.67
C ASP A 28 8.91 24.39 1.37
N LEU A 29 9.68 23.33 1.08
CA LEU A 29 10.73 23.31 0.04
C LEU A 29 10.21 23.11 -1.40
N THR A 30 8.91 23.21 -1.67
CA THR A 30 8.44 23.14 -3.06
C THR A 30 7.26 24.07 -3.34
N PRO A 31 7.23 24.75 -4.50
CA PRO A 31 6.03 25.48 -4.91
C PRO A 31 4.85 24.51 -4.94
N LYS A 32 3.70 24.92 -4.37
CA LYS A 32 2.42 24.20 -4.43
C LYS A 32 2.06 23.92 -5.89
N GLN A 33 2.56 22.83 -6.46
CA GLN A 33 1.90 22.17 -7.58
C GLN A 33 0.64 21.53 -7.02
N SER A 34 -0.42 22.33 -6.90
CA SER A 34 -1.73 21.95 -6.33
C SER A 34 -2.54 21.06 -7.27
N GLY A 35 -1.88 20.19 -8.03
CA GLY A 35 -2.48 19.38 -9.07
C GLY A 35 -2.38 17.90 -8.74
N TYR A 36 -3.50 17.19 -8.84
CA TYR A 36 -3.51 15.75 -9.00
C TYR A 36 -2.95 15.40 -10.40
N VAL A 37 -1.63 15.30 -10.52
CA VAL A 37 -0.93 15.15 -11.82
C VAL A 37 -1.06 13.71 -12.35
N ASN A 38 -0.74 12.72 -11.51
CA ASN A 38 -0.73 11.31 -11.92
C ASN A 38 -2.09 10.65 -11.68
N LYS A 39 -3.07 10.91 -12.55
CA LYS A 39 -4.47 10.46 -12.33
C LYS A 39 -4.67 8.95 -12.54
N GLN A 40 -4.25 8.14 -11.57
CA GLN A 40 -4.46 6.69 -11.57
C GLN A 40 -5.76 6.33 -10.86
N ARG A 41 -6.54 5.43 -11.45
CA ARG A 41 -7.77 4.85 -10.89
C ARG A 41 -7.76 3.36 -11.19
N VAL A 42 -7.68 2.56 -10.13
CA VAL A 42 -7.52 1.11 -10.26
C VAL A 42 -8.83 0.41 -9.94
N LEU A 43 -9.37 -0.36 -10.87
CA LEU A 43 -10.49 -1.25 -10.59
C LEU A 43 -9.98 -2.48 -9.85
N VAL A 44 -10.49 -2.77 -8.65
CA VAL A 44 -10.05 -3.92 -7.83
C VAL A 44 -11.24 -4.80 -7.46
N PHE A 45 -11.32 -5.95 -8.11
CA PHE A 45 -12.43 -6.89 -7.97
C PHE A 45 -11.98 -8.34 -8.26
N ALA A 46 -12.90 -9.28 -8.12
CA ALA A 46 -12.61 -10.70 -8.20
C ALA A 46 -13.72 -11.47 -8.92
N SER A 47 -13.42 -12.69 -9.36
CA SER A 47 -14.41 -13.64 -9.84
C SER A 47 -15.24 -14.21 -8.69
N ARG A 48 -16.41 -14.76 -9.02
CA ARG A 48 -17.15 -15.66 -8.12
C ARG A 48 -16.30 -16.89 -7.79
N GLY A 49 -16.56 -17.48 -6.62
CA GLY A 49 -15.82 -18.66 -6.13
C GLY A 49 -14.52 -18.38 -5.39
N ILE A 50 -14.18 -17.11 -5.14
CA ILE A 50 -13.03 -16.72 -4.31
C ILE A 50 -13.18 -17.21 -2.86
N THR A 51 -12.14 -17.85 -2.33
CA THR A 51 -12.12 -18.42 -0.96
C THR A 51 -12.10 -17.33 0.11
N THR A 52 -12.36 -17.69 1.37
CA THR A 52 -12.30 -16.74 2.50
C THR A 52 -10.96 -16.02 2.57
N ARG A 53 -9.84 -16.75 2.55
CA ARG A 53 -8.49 -16.16 2.56
C ARG A 53 -8.30 -15.13 1.46
N TYR A 54 -8.69 -15.46 0.24
CA TYR A 54 -8.53 -14.55 -0.90
C TYR A 54 -9.50 -13.36 -0.87
N ARG A 55 -10.65 -13.45 -0.15
CA ARG A 55 -11.50 -12.28 0.13
C ARG A 55 -10.81 -11.29 1.06
N HIS A 56 -10.20 -11.77 2.15
CA HIS A 56 -9.40 -10.91 3.04
C HIS A 56 -8.25 -10.26 2.27
N PHE A 57 -7.54 -11.04 1.43
CA PHE A 57 -6.50 -10.50 0.56
C PHE A 57 -7.00 -9.39 -0.40
N LEU A 58 -8.17 -9.60 -1.04
CA LEU A 58 -8.79 -8.58 -1.90
C LEU A 58 -9.10 -7.29 -1.12
N ASP A 59 -9.62 -7.43 0.10
CA ASP A 59 -9.93 -6.28 0.94
C ASP A 59 -8.66 -5.58 1.44
N ASP A 60 -7.58 -6.32 1.72
CA ASP A 60 -6.28 -5.76 2.06
C ASP A 60 -5.68 -4.96 0.89
N LEU A 61 -5.77 -5.46 -0.35
CA LEU A 61 -5.38 -4.69 -1.54
C LEU A 61 -6.16 -3.38 -1.65
N ARG A 62 -7.46 -3.39 -1.34
CA ARG A 62 -8.30 -2.18 -1.35
C ARG A 62 -7.89 -1.18 -0.28
N LYS A 63 -7.58 -1.66 0.93
CA LYS A 63 -7.09 -0.80 2.04
C LYS A 63 -5.76 -0.14 1.69
N LEU A 64 -4.86 -0.85 0.99
CA LEU A 64 -3.56 -0.33 0.58
C LEU A 64 -3.65 0.76 -0.51
N LEU A 65 -4.72 0.76 -1.31
CA LEU A 65 -4.83 1.59 -2.52
C LEU A 65 -5.95 2.62 -2.38
N PRO A 66 -5.66 3.87 -2.02
CA PRO A 66 -6.72 4.87 -1.82
C PRO A 66 -7.46 5.23 -3.13
N HIS A 67 -6.83 5.02 -4.28
CA HIS A 67 -7.36 5.25 -5.62
C HIS A 67 -8.07 4.02 -6.24
N HIS A 68 -8.40 3.02 -5.42
CA HIS A 68 -9.17 1.86 -5.89
C HIS A 68 -10.66 2.21 -6.11
N LYS A 69 -11.27 1.49 -7.05
CA LYS A 69 -12.73 1.36 -7.17
C LYS A 69 -13.11 -0.10 -7.01
N LYS A 70 -14.20 -0.34 -6.28
CA LYS A 70 -14.78 -1.68 -6.09
C LYS A 70 -15.89 -1.92 -7.11
N ASP A 71 -16.01 -3.18 -7.53
CA ASP A 71 -17.13 -3.66 -8.32
C ASP A 71 -17.68 -4.97 -7.75
N VAL A 72 -18.83 -5.41 -8.28
CA VAL A 72 -19.44 -6.70 -7.99
C VAL A 72 -18.54 -7.81 -8.56
N LYS A 73 -18.61 -9.00 -7.96
CA LYS A 73 -17.82 -10.14 -8.44
C LYS A 73 -18.32 -10.61 -9.80
N LEU A 74 -17.41 -10.75 -10.74
CA LEU A 74 -17.67 -11.26 -12.09
C LEU A 74 -18.09 -12.73 -12.05
N ASP A 75 -19.04 -13.14 -12.88
CA ASP A 75 -19.41 -14.55 -12.96
C ASP A 75 -18.35 -15.35 -13.74
N ALA A 76 -18.26 -16.65 -13.49
CA ALA A 76 -17.31 -17.54 -14.15
C ALA A 76 -17.65 -17.78 -15.64
N LYS A 77 -18.89 -17.46 -16.04
CA LYS A 77 -19.37 -17.56 -17.43
C LYS A 77 -18.99 -16.34 -18.27
N ASP A 78 -18.67 -15.23 -17.62
CA ASP A 78 -18.39 -13.97 -18.32
C ASP A 78 -17.01 -14.03 -18.98
N THR A 79 -16.89 -13.38 -20.13
CA THR A 79 -15.61 -13.27 -20.84
C THR A 79 -14.76 -12.18 -20.20
N LEU A 80 -13.43 -12.30 -20.31
CA LEU A 80 -12.51 -11.28 -19.80
C LEU A 80 -12.67 -9.91 -20.47
N HIS A 81 -13.32 -9.85 -21.64
CA HIS A 81 -13.59 -8.59 -22.33
C HIS A 81 -14.51 -7.66 -21.52
N VAL A 82 -15.45 -8.24 -20.78
CA VAL A 82 -16.37 -7.50 -19.89
C VAL A 82 -15.61 -6.67 -18.85
N VAL A 83 -14.41 -7.11 -18.44
CA VAL A 83 -13.56 -6.35 -17.51
C VAL A 83 -13.19 -4.98 -18.07
N ASN A 84 -12.96 -4.88 -19.38
CA ASN A 84 -12.62 -3.61 -20.03
C ASN A 84 -13.82 -2.66 -20.01
N GLU A 85 -15.02 -3.16 -20.31
CA GLU A 85 -16.27 -2.40 -20.28
C GLU A 85 -16.56 -1.86 -18.87
N ILE A 86 -16.43 -2.71 -17.85
CA ILE A 86 -16.63 -2.30 -16.45
C ILE A 86 -15.63 -1.20 -16.07
N ALA A 87 -14.37 -1.37 -16.46
CA ALA A 87 -13.33 -0.39 -16.17
C ALA A 87 -13.57 0.95 -16.89
N GLU A 88 -14.08 0.94 -18.13
CA GLU A 88 -14.49 2.13 -18.87
C GLU A 88 -15.68 2.84 -18.19
N ILE A 89 -16.74 2.11 -17.84
CA ILE A 89 -17.91 2.64 -17.11
C ILE A 89 -17.49 3.28 -15.78
N LYS A 90 -16.54 2.65 -15.08
CA LYS A 90 -15.99 3.19 -13.81
C LYS A 90 -14.94 4.27 -14.04
N GLY A 91 -14.51 4.54 -15.27
CA GLY A 91 -13.42 5.47 -15.59
C GLY A 91 -12.13 5.10 -14.86
N CYS A 92 -11.77 3.81 -14.87
CA CYS A 92 -10.51 3.27 -14.36
C CYS A 92 -9.54 3.08 -15.52
N ASN A 93 -8.28 3.43 -15.30
CA ASN A 93 -7.23 3.27 -16.32
C ASN A 93 -6.40 2.00 -16.12
N ASN A 94 -6.43 1.42 -14.91
CA ASN A 94 -5.83 0.14 -14.63
C ASN A 94 -6.82 -0.77 -13.92
N THR A 95 -6.59 -2.07 -14.01
CA THR A 95 -7.43 -3.09 -13.40
C THR A 95 -6.57 -4.15 -12.72
N VAL A 96 -7.04 -4.57 -11.55
CA VAL A 96 -6.55 -5.73 -10.81
C VAL A 96 -7.73 -6.66 -10.65
N PHE A 97 -7.70 -7.77 -11.38
CA PHE A 97 -8.75 -8.78 -11.37
C PHE A 97 -8.23 -10.09 -10.78
N LEU A 98 -8.86 -10.53 -9.70
CA LEU A 98 -8.54 -11.80 -9.04
C LEU A 98 -9.46 -12.91 -9.55
N GLU A 99 -8.90 -13.83 -10.33
CA GLU A 99 -9.57 -14.98 -10.91
C GLU A 99 -9.32 -16.23 -10.05
N ALA A 100 -10.34 -16.67 -9.32
CA ALA A 100 -10.29 -17.91 -8.54
C ALA A 100 -10.69 -19.10 -9.42
N ARG A 101 -9.84 -20.12 -9.51
CA ARG A 101 -10.11 -21.37 -10.24
C ARG A 101 -10.14 -22.55 -9.27
N LYS A 102 -11.10 -23.45 -9.46
CA LYS A 102 -11.31 -24.67 -8.64
C LYS A 102 -11.34 -24.41 -7.12
N LYS A 103 -11.62 -23.18 -6.68
CA LYS A 103 -11.55 -22.74 -5.28
C LYS A 103 -10.18 -22.99 -4.61
N GLN A 104 -9.12 -23.18 -5.38
CA GLN A 104 -7.77 -23.47 -4.88
C GLN A 104 -6.79 -22.45 -5.43
N ASP A 105 -6.72 -22.33 -6.75
CA ASP A 105 -5.76 -21.46 -7.43
C ASP A 105 -6.31 -20.04 -7.54
N LEU A 106 -5.42 -19.07 -7.31
CA LEU A 106 -5.71 -17.65 -7.50
C LEU A 106 -4.79 -17.11 -8.60
N TYR A 107 -5.40 -16.62 -9.67
CA TYR A 107 -4.71 -15.87 -10.69
C TYR A 107 -5.01 -14.39 -10.52
N MET A 108 -3.99 -13.55 -10.63
CA MET A 108 -4.12 -12.10 -10.58
C MET A 108 -3.79 -11.53 -11.95
N TRP A 109 -4.74 -10.85 -12.55
CA TRP A 109 -4.56 -10.07 -13.75
C TRP A 109 -4.29 -8.62 -13.36
N VAL A 110 -3.16 -8.11 -13.83
CA VAL A 110 -2.82 -6.68 -13.71
C VAL A 110 -2.72 -6.14 -15.12
N SER A 111 -3.58 -5.18 -15.45
CA SER A 111 -3.65 -4.66 -16.80
C SER A 111 -3.94 -3.18 -16.84
N ARG A 112 -3.48 -2.55 -17.92
CA ARG A 112 -3.86 -1.20 -18.29
C ARG A 112 -5.02 -1.28 -19.28
N THR A 113 -6.16 -0.71 -18.93
CA THR A 113 -7.38 -0.77 -19.75
C THR A 113 -7.47 0.48 -20.64
N PRO A 114 -8.02 0.37 -21.87
CA PRO A 114 -8.56 -0.83 -22.52
C PRO A 114 -7.59 -1.58 -23.43
N THR A 115 -6.46 -0.95 -23.78
CA THR A 115 -5.56 -1.44 -24.84
C THR A 115 -4.46 -2.38 -24.36
N GLY A 116 -4.33 -2.60 -23.05
CA GLY A 116 -3.18 -3.30 -22.47
C GLY A 116 -2.01 -2.36 -22.18
N PRO A 117 -0.87 -2.90 -21.69
CA PRO A 117 -0.53 -4.32 -21.57
C PRO A 117 -1.25 -5.02 -20.39
N SER A 118 -1.23 -6.36 -20.42
CA SER A 118 -1.81 -7.22 -19.38
C SER A 118 -0.81 -8.28 -18.95
N ALA A 119 -0.69 -8.49 -17.64
CA ALA A 119 0.14 -9.54 -17.06
C ALA A 119 -0.72 -10.44 -16.16
N LYS A 120 -0.56 -11.76 -16.32
CA LYS A 120 -1.23 -12.77 -15.51
C LYS A 120 -0.22 -13.40 -14.56
N PHE A 121 -0.54 -13.38 -13.27
CA PHE A 121 0.29 -13.96 -12.22
C PHE A 121 -0.45 -15.10 -11.54
N LEU A 122 0.25 -16.19 -11.25
CA LEU A 122 -0.22 -17.18 -10.29
C LEU A 122 0.18 -16.71 -8.89
N VAL A 123 -0.81 -16.43 -8.04
CA VAL A 123 -0.57 -15.92 -6.69
C VAL A 123 -0.40 -17.11 -5.74
N GLN A 124 0.75 -17.16 -5.06
CA GLN A 124 1.09 -18.19 -4.09
C GLN A 124 1.44 -17.55 -2.74
N ASN A 125 1.38 -18.35 -1.67
CA ASN A 125 1.81 -17.96 -0.32
C ASN A 125 1.21 -16.63 0.16
N VAL A 126 -0.11 -16.50 0.02
CA VAL A 126 -0.85 -15.31 0.46
C VAL A 126 -0.94 -15.28 1.97
N HIS A 127 -0.33 -14.26 2.57
CA HIS A 127 -0.47 -13.92 3.97
C HIS A 127 -1.24 -12.62 4.13
N THR A 128 -2.37 -12.65 4.85
CA THR A 128 -3.27 -11.48 4.98
C THR A 128 -2.90 -10.63 6.19
N MET A 129 -3.34 -9.37 6.22
CA MET A 129 -3.07 -8.44 7.33
C MET A 129 -3.67 -8.90 8.67
N ASP A 130 -4.72 -9.73 8.62
CA ASP A 130 -5.37 -10.29 9.81
C ASP A 130 -4.57 -11.44 10.46
N GLU A 131 -3.42 -11.84 9.89
CA GLU A 131 -2.57 -12.87 10.49
C GLU A 131 -1.79 -12.35 11.70
N LEU A 132 -1.71 -13.16 12.76
CA LEU A 132 -1.10 -12.76 14.04
C LEU A 132 0.36 -12.27 13.91
N LYS A 133 1.12 -12.91 13.01
CA LYS A 133 2.54 -12.59 12.73
C LYS A 133 2.71 -11.23 12.03
N MET A 134 1.64 -10.64 11.50
CA MET A 134 1.67 -9.31 10.89
C MET A 134 1.45 -8.25 11.98
N THR A 135 2.53 -7.85 12.64
CA THR A 135 2.52 -6.87 13.74
C THR A 135 2.64 -5.42 13.28
N GLY A 136 3.11 -5.19 12.05
CA GLY A 136 3.25 -3.86 11.48
C GLY A 136 1.90 -3.20 11.18
N ASN A 137 1.82 -1.89 11.42
CA ASN A 137 0.65 -1.07 11.12
C ASN A 137 1.07 0.14 10.29
N ALA A 138 0.24 0.56 9.34
CA ALA A 138 0.50 1.76 8.56
C ALA A 138 -0.78 2.56 8.37
N LEU A 139 -0.65 3.88 8.29
CA LEU A 139 -1.75 4.79 8.02
C LEU A 139 -2.47 4.40 6.72
N MET A 140 -3.76 4.09 6.83
CA MET A 140 -4.61 3.86 5.66
C MET A 140 -4.60 5.11 4.76
N GLY A 141 -4.33 4.90 3.47
CA GLY A 141 -4.20 5.96 2.48
C GLY A 141 -2.84 6.67 2.47
N SER A 142 -1.87 6.24 3.28
CA SER A 142 -0.47 6.69 3.15
C SER A 142 0.10 6.33 1.78
N ARG A 143 1.06 7.14 1.33
CA ARG A 143 1.75 6.91 0.06
C ARG A 143 2.91 5.95 0.30
N PRO A 144 2.93 4.76 -0.34
CA PRO A 144 4.05 3.85 -0.16
C PRO A 144 5.28 4.33 -0.91
N LEU A 145 6.46 4.00 -0.36
CA LEU A 145 7.66 3.86 -1.18
C LEU A 145 7.59 2.53 -1.91
N LEU A 146 7.83 2.53 -3.21
CA LEU A 146 7.94 1.30 -3.99
C LEU A 146 9.42 0.98 -4.18
N THR A 147 9.85 -0.17 -3.70
CA THR A 147 11.21 -0.66 -3.92
C THR A 147 11.16 -1.86 -4.85
N PHE A 148 12.01 -1.85 -5.86
CA PHE A 148 12.15 -2.92 -6.84
C PHE A 148 13.59 -3.42 -6.81
N ASP A 149 13.73 -4.73 -6.87
CA ASP A 149 15.00 -5.40 -7.07
C ASP A 149 15.61 -5.07 -8.43
N ALA A 150 16.94 -5.13 -8.53
CA ALA A 150 17.69 -4.78 -9.73
C ALA A 150 17.32 -5.67 -10.93
N ALA A 151 16.93 -6.92 -10.67
CA ALA A 151 16.44 -7.85 -11.68
C ALA A 151 15.24 -7.34 -12.49
N PHE A 152 14.48 -6.37 -11.95
CA PHE A 152 13.38 -5.77 -12.72
C PHE A 152 13.84 -4.88 -13.88
N ASP A 153 15.11 -4.44 -13.87
CA ASP A 153 15.68 -3.61 -14.92
C ASP A 153 16.46 -4.44 -15.97
N GLU A 154 16.64 -5.75 -15.76
CA GLU A 154 17.47 -6.60 -16.62
C GLU A 154 16.77 -7.02 -17.92
N THR A 155 15.48 -7.34 -17.88
CA THR A 155 14.74 -7.88 -19.03
C THR A 155 13.55 -7.02 -19.39
N ALA A 156 13.24 -6.92 -20.69
CA ALA A 156 12.17 -6.04 -21.19
C ALA A 156 10.79 -6.35 -20.58
N HIS A 157 10.47 -7.64 -20.37
CA HIS A 157 9.21 -8.03 -19.76
C HIS A 157 9.15 -7.66 -18.26
N MET A 158 10.27 -7.71 -17.55
CA MET A 158 10.31 -7.26 -16.15
C MET A 158 10.24 -5.74 -16.02
N GLN A 159 10.86 -4.99 -16.92
CA GLN A 159 10.73 -3.54 -16.99
C GLN A 159 9.26 -3.13 -17.22
N LEU A 160 8.54 -3.87 -18.07
CA LEU A 160 7.11 -3.67 -18.31
C LEU A 160 6.28 -3.96 -17.06
N ILE A 161 6.57 -5.05 -16.35
CA ILE A 161 5.91 -5.40 -15.09
C ILE A 161 6.19 -4.33 -14.02
N LYS A 162 7.43 -3.85 -13.90
CA LYS A 162 7.81 -2.75 -13.00
C LYS A 162 6.99 -1.51 -13.30
N ALA A 163 6.89 -1.11 -14.57
CA ALA A 163 6.09 0.05 -14.98
C ALA A 163 4.59 -0.12 -14.65
N LEU A 164 4.02 -1.30 -14.88
CA LEU A 164 2.65 -1.62 -14.48
C LEU A 164 2.46 -1.53 -12.96
N PHE A 165 3.36 -2.14 -12.18
CA PHE A 165 3.28 -2.13 -10.71
C PHE A 165 3.41 -0.73 -10.13
N ILE A 166 4.25 0.13 -10.71
CA ILE A 166 4.34 1.54 -10.32
C ILE A 166 2.99 2.25 -10.52
N GLN A 167 2.30 2.00 -11.64
CA GLN A 167 1.01 2.64 -11.94
C GLN A 167 -0.11 2.15 -11.03
N VAL A 168 -0.11 0.87 -10.68
CA VAL A 168 -1.18 0.26 -9.89
C VAL A 168 -0.96 0.48 -8.39
N TRP A 169 0.24 0.17 -7.88
CA TRP A 169 0.56 0.21 -6.46
C TRP A 169 1.08 1.57 -5.97
N GLY A 170 1.49 2.44 -6.89
CA GLY A 170 1.88 3.81 -6.57
C GLY A 170 0.66 4.66 -6.28
N THR A 171 0.54 5.12 -5.03
CA THR A 171 -0.50 6.10 -4.66
C THR A 171 -0.18 7.47 -5.25
N PRO A 172 -1.05 8.04 -6.10
CA PRO A 172 -0.79 9.34 -6.68
C PRO A 172 -0.69 10.47 -5.66
N LYS A 173 0.23 11.41 -5.91
CA LYS A 173 0.35 12.63 -5.12
C LYS A 173 -0.91 13.49 -5.29
N GLY A 174 -1.50 13.93 -4.19
CA GLY A 174 -2.68 14.80 -4.20
C GLY A 174 -4.01 14.09 -4.48
N HIS A 175 -4.06 12.76 -4.40
CA HIS A 175 -5.33 12.05 -4.46
C HIS A 175 -6.18 12.41 -3.21
N PRO A 176 -7.51 12.64 -3.34
CA PRO A 176 -8.34 13.12 -2.21
C PRO A 176 -8.32 12.22 -0.96
N LYS A 177 -8.15 10.90 -1.17
CA LYS A 177 -8.03 9.92 -0.08
C LYS A 177 -6.58 9.60 0.32
N SER A 178 -5.59 10.22 -0.33
CA SER A 178 -4.19 10.03 0.02
C SER A 178 -3.82 10.91 1.21
N LYS A 179 -3.02 10.37 2.13
CA LYS A 179 -2.40 11.10 3.22
C LYS A 179 -1.01 11.58 2.79
N PRO A 180 -0.54 12.73 3.31
CA PRO A 180 0.77 13.29 2.92
C PRO A 180 1.94 12.44 3.43
N PHE A 181 1.76 11.70 4.51
CA PHE A 181 2.80 10.92 5.17
C PHE A 181 3.17 9.65 4.40
N ILE A 182 4.45 9.29 4.52
CA ILE A 182 5.04 8.06 4.02
C ILE A 182 5.32 7.20 5.24
N ASP A 183 4.58 6.10 5.37
CA ASP A 183 4.54 5.27 6.59
C ASP A 183 4.80 3.79 6.28
N ARG A 184 4.96 3.47 5.00
CA ARG A 184 5.16 2.09 4.55
C ARG A 184 5.99 2.00 3.28
N VAL A 185 6.65 0.87 3.13
CA VAL A 185 7.39 0.47 1.92
C VAL A 185 6.74 -0.80 1.37
N MET A 186 6.47 -0.81 0.08
CA MET A 186 6.06 -2.00 -0.65
C MET A 186 7.21 -2.43 -1.56
N SER A 187 7.74 -3.62 -1.30
CA SER A 187 8.97 -4.13 -1.90
C SER A 187 8.68 -5.32 -2.80
N PHE A 188 9.29 -5.32 -3.98
CA PHE A 188 9.20 -6.36 -4.99
C PHE A 188 10.59 -6.96 -5.22
N TYR A 189 10.76 -8.22 -4.84
CA TYR A 189 12.00 -8.98 -5.06
C TYR A 189 11.77 -10.05 -6.11
N PHE A 190 12.75 -10.28 -6.98
CA PHE A 190 12.67 -11.32 -7.98
C PHE A 190 13.65 -12.45 -7.65
N ALA A 191 13.11 -13.61 -7.28
CA ALA A 191 13.92 -14.77 -6.92
C ALA A 191 13.21 -16.06 -7.37
N ASP A 192 13.99 -17.00 -7.91
CA ASP A 192 13.51 -18.31 -8.39
C ASP A 192 12.34 -18.23 -9.39
N GLY A 193 12.39 -17.24 -10.29
CA GLY A 193 11.31 -17.00 -11.27
C GLY A 193 10.01 -16.50 -10.65
N LYS A 194 10.03 -16.08 -9.38
CA LYS A 194 8.86 -15.57 -8.64
C LYS A 194 9.10 -14.14 -8.19
N ILE A 195 8.01 -13.37 -8.18
CA ILE A 195 8.00 -12.03 -7.60
C ILE A 195 7.48 -12.13 -6.17
N TRP A 196 8.35 -11.82 -5.21
CA TRP A 196 8.00 -11.72 -3.80
C TRP A 196 7.58 -10.29 -3.49
N CYS A 197 6.34 -10.13 -3.04
CA CYS A 197 5.81 -8.85 -2.59
C CYS A 197 5.77 -8.80 -1.06
N ARG A 198 6.36 -7.76 -0.47
CA ARG A 198 6.34 -7.52 0.97
C ARG A 198 5.91 -6.08 1.24
N ASN A 199 5.15 -5.86 2.30
CA ASN A 199 4.74 -4.53 2.74
C ASN A 199 5.23 -4.33 4.18
N PHE A 200 6.13 -3.38 4.37
CA PHE A 200 6.78 -3.07 5.64
C PHE A 200 6.28 -1.73 6.16
N GLN A 201 6.11 -1.64 7.48
CA GLN A 201 5.93 -0.36 8.17
C GLN A 201 7.28 0.36 8.26
N LEU A 202 7.28 1.68 8.06
CA LEU A 202 8.40 2.54 8.46
C LEU A 202 8.21 2.88 9.93
N ALA A 203 9.13 2.44 10.78
CA ALA A 203 9.09 2.71 12.21
C ALA A 203 10.35 3.47 12.61
N ASP A 204 10.17 4.55 13.37
CA ASP A 204 11.27 5.23 14.05
C ASP A 204 11.65 4.44 15.33
N GLU A 205 12.80 4.76 15.94
CA GLU A 205 13.32 4.02 17.11
C GLU A 205 12.31 3.88 18.27
N ALA A 206 11.45 4.88 18.46
CA ALA A 206 10.41 4.86 19.49
C ALA A 206 9.28 3.87 19.16
N ASP A 207 8.98 3.67 17.88
CA ASP A 207 7.95 2.74 17.42
C ASP A 207 8.50 1.31 17.26
N THR A 208 9.79 1.15 16.95
CA THR A 208 10.46 -0.16 16.95
C THR A 208 10.31 -0.85 18.31
N LYS A 209 10.57 -0.14 19.42
CA LYS A 209 10.42 -0.70 20.77
C LYS A 209 8.98 -1.13 21.08
N LYS A 210 7.98 -0.36 20.63
CA LYS A 210 6.57 -0.73 20.78
C LYS A 210 6.20 -1.95 19.95
N LEU A 211 6.72 -2.03 18.72
CA LEU A 211 6.47 -3.17 17.82
C LEU A 211 7.10 -4.45 18.36
N GLU A 212 8.31 -4.38 18.93
CA GLU A 212 8.96 -5.49 19.60
C GLU A 212 8.14 -5.97 20.80
N GLN A 213 7.68 -5.05 21.66
CA GLN A 213 6.82 -5.38 22.79
C GLN A 213 5.47 -5.99 22.34
N ALA A 214 4.85 -5.45 21.29
CA ALA A 214 3.61 -5.99 20.74
C ALA A 214 3.82 -7.38 20.12
N ALA A 215 4.98 -7.64 19.50
CA ALA A 215 5.34 -8.94 18.97
C ALA A 215 5.60 -9.97 20.08
N LEU A 216 6.27 -9.56 21.17
CA LEU A 216 6.48 -10.37 22.37
C LEU A 216 5.14 -10.74 23.03
N HIS A 217 4.26 -9.76 23.29
CA HIS A 217 2.95 -10.03 23.91
C HIS A 217 2.09 -10.98 23.06
N ARG A 218 2.03 -10.78 21.73
CA ARG A 218 1.32 -11.71 20.83
C ARG A 218 1.99 -13.08 20.73
N GLY A 219 3.31 -13.14 20.92
CA GLY A 219 4.08 -14.39 20.98
C GLY A 219 3.80 -15.20 22.25
N GLU A 220 3.67 -14.52 23.39
CA GLU A 220 3.32 -15.15 24.67
C GLU A 220 1.88 -15.69 24.70
N GLU A 221 0.94 -15.03 24.01
CA GLU A 221 -0.41 -15.57 23.79
C GLU A 221 -0.42 -16.89 23.00
N LEU A 222 0.59 -17.16 22.16
CA LEU A 222 0.72 -18.44 21.43
C LEU A 222 1.26 -19.58 22.28
N THR A 223 2.09 -19.29 23.29
CA THR A 223 2.67 -20.31 24.17
C THR A 223 1.74 -20.70 25.32
N ASN A 224 0.72 -19.88 25.58
CA ASN A 224 -0.25 -20.07 26.66
C ASN A 224 -1.58 -20.70 26.17
N LEU A 225 -1.63 -21.18 24.93
CA LEU A 225 -2.68 -22.01 24.34
C LEU A 225 -2.19 -23.46 24.18
#